data_AF-A0A963ZKX0-F1
#
_entry.id   AF-A0A963ZKX0-F1
#
_cell.length_a   1.000
_cell.length_b   1.000
_cell.length_c   1.000
_cell.angle_alpha   90.00
_cell.angle_beta   90.00
_cell.angle_gamma   90.00
#
_symmetry.space_group_name_H-M   'P 1'
#
loop_
_entity.id
_entity.type
_entity.pdbx_description
1 polymer ?
#
loop_
_entity_poly.entity_id
_entity_poly.type
_entity_poly.pdbx_seq_one_letter_code
_entity_poly.pdbx_strand_id
1 'polypeptide(L)'
;MSDLILHPKTVALRKKVEALREQLASLLQERMHLTFDELPALRYRYTEIFGQLERELEQKTLEMSERKRLVELFALKLDRGQKLDQKLVELTMKAVFNEFRKLRGQVERMSRREESQPRGNGFRIPGIAGTQTTSDSQVRKEHLRREIRDLYRKLAKRLHPDRSNNADQLTRTYWEMTQRGYIQSDVDLLRTLNNVVETNVGSIIKGIIASPAEEAVQLIEIIDKEKRHIAEMNQSEPYNIREKLNDGEWVAKKKKGLEDQLAALKREIEKCDRFLAPIIGNQGGEADIQSVQKTWNSFVEDVYLSGRF
;
A
#
# COMPACT_ATOMS: atom_id res chain seq x y z
N MET A 1 38.74 49.48 11.29
CA MET A 1 37.80 48.36 11.11
C MET A 1 37.53 48.29 9.62
N SER A 2 38.11 47.30 8.94
CA SER A 2 38.00 47.17 7.48
C SER A 2 36.65 46.53 7.17
N ASP A 3 35.76 47.27 6.53
CA ASP A 3 34.51 46.72 6.00
C ASP A 3 34.85 45.67 4.94
N LEU A 4 34.50 44.41 5.23
CA LEU A 4 34.63 43.30 4.31
C LEU A 4 33.62 43.49 3.16
N ILE A 5 34.06 44.10 2.07
CA ILE A 5 33.25 44.25 0.85
C ILE A 5 33.17 42.87 0.17
N LEU A 6 32.02 42.20 0.33
CA LEU A 6 31.73 40.95 -0.38
C LEU A 6 31.53 41.21 -1.88
N HIS A 7 32.18 40.43 -2.73
CA HIS A 7 32.09 40.57 -4.18
C HIS A 7 30.63 40.35 -4.69
N PRO A 8 30.09 41.14 -5.64
CA PRO A 8 28.69 41.07 -6.07
C PRO A 8 28.21 39.66 -6.51
N LYS A 9 29.10 38.88 -7.15
CA LYS A 9 28.81 37.48 -7.53
C LYS A 9 28.54 36.57 -6.33
N THR A 10 29.23 36.75 -5.20
CA THR A 10 29.02 35.91 -4.00
C THR A 10 27.72 36.27 -3.30
N VAL A 11 27.33 37.55 -3.31
CA VAL A 11 26.02 38.02 -2.82
C VAL A 11 24.88 37.42 -3.65
N ALA A 12 24.98 37.44 -4.99
CA ALA A 12 23.97 36.84 -5.87
C ALA A 12 23.83 35.32 -5.66
N LEU A 13 24.95 34.62 -5.46
CA LEU A 13 24.95 33.17 -5.22
C LEU A 13 24.32 32.80 -3.88
N ARG A 14 24.57 33.58 -2.82
CA ARG A 14 23.91 33.39 -1.51
C ARG A 14 22.40 33.58 -1.59
N LYS A 15 21.93 34.63 -2.27
CA LYS A 15 20.49 34.85 -2.51
C LYS A 15 19.85 33.67 -3.26
N LYS A 16 20.55 33.11 -4.24
CA LYS A 16 20.08 31.92 -4.97
C LYS A 16 19.96 30.70 -4.03
N VAL A 17 20.94 30.47 -3.18
CA VAL A 17 20.92 29.39 -2.18
C VAL A 17 19.75 29.56 -1.22
N GLU A 18 19.51 30.78 -0.71
CA GLU A 18 18.36 31.09 0.15
C GLU A 18 17.03 30.77 -0.54
N ALA A 19 16.83 31.23 -1.77
CA ALA A 19 15.62 30.92 -2.55
C ALA A 19 15.43 29.41 -2.80
N LEU A 20 16.51 28.67 -3.05
CA LEU A 20 16.46 27.21 -3.21
C LEU A 20 16.07 26.53 -1.90
N ARG A 21 16.54 27.01 -0.75
CA ARG A 21 16.17 26.47 0.56
C ARG A 21 14.69 26.72 0.88
N GLU A 22 14.17 27.91 0.58
CA GLU A 22 12.74 28.21 0.70
C GLU A 22 11.89 27.32 -0.19
N GLN A 23 12.30 27.14 -1.46
CA GLN A 23 11.63 26.23 -2.38
C GLN A 23 11.60 24.79 -1.85
N LEU A 24 12.73 24.29 -1.32
CA LEU A 24 12.81 22.95 -0.77
C LEU A 24 11.93 22.79 0.47
N ALA A 25 11.92 23.78 1.37
CA ALA A 25 11.04 23.77 2.53
C ALA A 25 9.56 23.70 2.11
N SER A 26 9.15 24.47 1.11
CA SER A 26 7.78 24.41 0.57
C SER A 26 7.43 23.02 0.03
N LEU A 27 8.34 22.37 -0.71
CA LEU A 27 8.11 21.03 -1.25
C LEU A 27 8.01 19.98 -0.14
N LEU A 28 8.86 20.06 0.88
CA LEU A 28 8.78 19.14 2.02
C LEU A 28 7.45 19.33 2.79
N GLN A 29 6.95 20.57 2.92
CA GLN A 29 5.63 20.81 3.52
C GLN A 29 4.52 20.17 2.68
N GLU A 30 4.57 20.33 1.35
CA GLU A 30 3.61 19.73 0.43
C GLU A 30 3.60 18.20 0.55
N ARG A 31 4.77 17.54 0.48
CA ARG A 31 4.87 16.09 0.67
C ARG A 31 4.28 15.64 2.00
N MET A 32 4.56 16.37 3.06
CA MET A 32 4.02 16.05 4.39
C MET A 32 2.51 16.17 4.43
N HIS A 33 1.96 17.24 3.84
CA HIS A 33 0.51 17.42 3.73
C HIS A 33 -0.14 16.26 2.97
N LEU A 34 0.41 15.90 1.81
CA LEU A 34 -0.05 14.76 1.01
C LEU A 34 -0.02 13.47 1.84
N THR A 35 1.10 13.19 2.50
CA THR A 35 1.33 11.92 3.20
C THR A 35 0.49 11.78 4.48
N PHE A 36 0.40 12.84 5.28
CA PHE A 36 -0.13 12.76 6.65
C PHE A 36 -1.53 13.34 6.81
N ASP A 37 -1.96 14.21 5.90
CA ASP A 37 -3.28 14.85 5.99
C ASP A 37 -4.20 14.36 4.87
N GLU A 38 -3.79 14.49 3.60
CA GLU A 38 -4.65 14.18 2.44
C GLU A 38 -4.82 12.67 2.24
N LEU A 39 -3.74 11.89 2.30
CA LEU A 39 -3.79 10.45 2.06
C LEU A 39 -4.71 9.70 3.03
N PRO A 40 -4.65 9.92 4.36
CA PRO A 40 -5.59 9.27 5.28
C PRO A 40 -7.04 9.65 4.99
N ALA A 41 -7.31 10.92 4.67
CA ALA A 41 -8.65 11.39 4.35
C ALA A 41 -9.20 10.75 3.06
N LEU A 42 -8.38 10.68 2.01
CA LEU A 42 -8.75 10.02 0.76
C LEU A 42 -8.99 8.52 0.94
N ARG A 43 -8.13 7.84 1.71
CA ARG A 43 -8.32 6.42 2.04
C ARG A 43 -9.61 6.17 2.81
N TYR A 44 -9.86 6.96 3.85
CA TYR A 44 -11.07 6.84 4.64
C TYR A 44 -12.31 6.95 3.76
N ARG A 45 -12.36 7.99 2.93
CA ARG A 45 -13.47 8.22 2.01
C ARG A 45 -13.61 7.11 0.96
N TYR A 46 -12.50 6.64 0.40
CA TYR A 46 -12.53 5.52 -0.55
C TYR A 46 -13.13 4.27 0.10
N THR A 47 -12.64 3.89 1.28
CA THR A 47 -13.11 2.71 2.03
C THR A 47 -14.57 2.87 2.46
N GLU A 48 -15.00 4.07 2.84
CA GLU A 48 -16.40 4.36 3.16
C GLU A 48 -17.32 4.12 1.95
N ILE A 49 -16.88 4.50 0.76
CA ILE A 49 -17.68 4.38 -0.46
C ILE A 49 -17.68 2.94 -1.01
N PHE A 50 -16.52 2.29 -1.09
CA PHE A 50 -16.34 1.02 -1.82
C PHE A 50 -15.96 -0.17 -0.94
N GLY A 51 -15.44 0.08 0.27
CA GLY A 51 -14.75 -0.95 1.05
C GLY A 51 -15.60 -2.16 1.41
N GLN A 52 -16.90 -1.98 1.67
CA GLN A 52 -17.79 -3.13 1.91
C GLN A 52 -17.95 -4.01 0.66
N LEU A 53 -18.15 -3.41 -0.51
CA LEU A 53 -18.32 -4.13 -1.77
C LEU A 53 -17.04 -4.84 -2.20
N GLU A 54 -15.89 -4.19 -2.06
CA GLU A 54 -14.59 -4.78 -2.38
C GLU A 54 -14.27 -5.97 -1.46
N ARG A 55 -14.55 -5.86 -0.15
CA ARG A 55 -14.40 -6.99 0.78
C ARG A 55 -15.32 -8.16 0.43
N GLU A 56 -16.58 -7.89 0.08
CA GLU A 56 -17.49 -8.94 -0.37
C GLU A 56 -16.97 -9.60 -1.66
N LEU A 57 -16.42 -8.80 -2.58
CA LEU A 57 -15.87 -9.29 -3.85
C LEU A 57 -14.67 -10.19 -3.61
N GLU A 58 -13.73 -9.81 -2.74
CA GLU A 58 -12.58 -10.61 -2.36
C GLU A 58 -13.01 -11.94 -1.71
N GLN A 59 -13.98 -11.88 -0.78
CA GLN A 59 -14.51 -13.06 -0.12
C GLN A 59 -15.17 -14.02 -1.13
N LYS A 60 -16.01 -13.49 -2.03
CA LYS A 60 -16.68 -14.29 -3.08
C LYS A 60 -15.71 -14.83 -4.11
N THR A 61 -14.64 -14.10 -4.42
CA THR A 61 -13.58 -14.59 -5.31
C THR A 61 -12.89 -15.81 -4.70
N LEU A 62 -12.54 -15.73 -3.41
CA LEU A 62 -11.94 -16.86 -2.69
C LEU A 62 -12.88 -18.05 -2.59
N GLU A 63 -14.16 -17.80 -2.30
CA GLU A 63 -15.20 -18.81 -2.28
C GLU A 63 -15.30 -19.52 -3.63
N MET A 64 -15.40 -18.76 -4.72
CA MET A 64 -15.46 -19.29 -6.08
C MET A 64 -14.22 -20.13 -6.43
N SER A 65 -13.02 -19.68 -6.09
CA SER A 65 -11.78 -20.45 -6.32
C SER A 65 -11.78 -21.78 -5.56
N GLU A 66 -12.25 -21.79 -4.32
CA GLU A 66 -12.38 -23.03 -3.53
C GLU A 66 -13.38 -24.00 -4.16
N ARG A 67 -14.55 -23.52 -4.60
CA ARG A 67 -15.57 -24.36 -5.25
C ARG A 67 -15.05 -24.91 -6.57
N LYS A 68 -14.43 -24.07 -7.42
CA LYS A 68 -13.82 -24.52 -8.68
C LYS A 68 -12.76 -25.59 -8.43
N ARG A 69 -11.95 -25.44 -7.40
CA ARG A 69 -10.95 -26.44 -7.05
C ARG A 69 -11.58 -27.80 -6.67
N LEU A 70 -12.69 -27.80 -5.94
CA LEU A 70 -13.44 -29.02 -5.65
C LEU A 70 -14.02 -29.64 -6.92
N VAL A 71 -14.66 -28.82 -7.78
CA VAL A 71 -15.22 -29.26 -9.06
C VAL A 71 -14.13 -29.93 -9.90
N GLU A 72 -12.97 -29.30 -10.07
CA GLU A 72 -11.83 -29.86 -10.81
C GLU A 72 -11.41 -31.23 -10.28
N LEU A 73 -11.22 -31.36 -8.96
CA LEU A 73 -10.73 -32.60 -8.36
C LEU A 73 -11.75 -33.74 -8.48
N PHE A 74 -13.04 -33.45 -8.32
CA PHE A 74 -14.08 -34.46 -8.47
C PHE A 74 -14.34 -34.82 -9.92
N ALA A 75 -14.35 -33.84 -10.83
CA ALA A 75 -14.42 -34.06 -12.27
C ALA A 75 -13.32 -35.01 -12.75
N LEU A 76 -12.06 -34.73 -12.39
CA LEU A 76 -10.91 -35.58 -12.74
C LEU A 76 -11.02 -37.02 -12.20
N LYS A 77 -11.70 -37.21 -11.07
CA LYS A 77 -11.92 -38.55 -10.49
C LYS A 77 -13.00 -39.31 -11.26
N LEU A 78 -14.09 -38.63 -11.59
CA LEU A 78 -15.19 -39.19 -12.38
C LEU A 78 -14.74 -39.55 -13.80
N ASP A 79 -13.96 -38.68 -14.46
CA ASP A 79 -13.39 -38.94 -15.79
C ASP A 79 -12.49 -40.19 -15.82
N ARG A 80 -11.85 -40.51 -14.69
CA ARG A 80 -11.03 -41.72 -14.52
C ARG A 80 -11.85 -42.96 -14.15
N GLY A 81 -13.18 -42.86 -14.11
CA GLY A 81 -14.09 -43.92 -13.71
C GLY A 81 -13.99 -44.30 -12.22
N GLN A 82 -13.44 -43.42 -11.37
CA GLN A 82 -13.33 -43.69 -9.94
C GLN A 82 -14.70 -43.56 -9.27
N LYS A 83 -15.06 -44.53 -8.43
CA LYS A 83 -16.21 -44.39 -7.54
C LYS A 83 -15.89 -43.38 -6.43
N LEU A 84 -16.81 -42.44 -6.22
CA LEU A 84 -16.72 -41.46 -5.14
C LEU A 84 -17.31 -42.06 -3.86
N ASP A 85 -16.47 -42.72 -3.06
CA ASP A 85 -16.86 -43.15 -1.72
C ASP A 85 -16.79 -41.98 -0.71
N GLN A 86 -17.46 -42.13 0.43
CA GLN A 86 -17.54 -41.08 1.46
C GLN A 86 -16.15 -40.64 1.94
N LYS A 87 -15.22 -41.59 2.09
CA LYS A 87 -13.88 -41.34 2.60
C LYS A 87 -13.06 -40.49 1.61
N LEU A 88 -13.18 -40.75 0.33
CA LEU A 88 -12.52 -40.01 -0.74
C LEU A 88 -13.06 -38.58 -0.84
N VAL A 89 -14.39 -38.42 -0.73
CA VAL A 89 -15.03 -37.09 -0.70
C VAL A 89 -14.53 -36.29 0.49
N GLU A 90 -14.57 -36.86 1.69
CA GLU A 90 -14.10 -36.19 2.91
C GLU A 90 -12.61 -35.80 2.83
N LEU A 91 -11.76 -36.72 2.37
CA LEU A 91 -10.32 -36.46 2.24
C LEU A 91 -10.02 -35.36 1.22
N THR A 92 -10.74 -35.36 0.10
CA THR A 92 -10.60 -34.34 -0.95
C THR A 92 -11.02 -32.97 -0.42
N MET A 93 -12.18 -32.88 0.24
CA MET A 93 -12.65 -31.64 0.86
C MET A 93 -11.67 -31.13 1.91
N LYS A 94 -11.18 -32.00 2.80
CA LYS A 94 -10.21 -31.64 3.83
C LYS A 94 -8.90 -31.12 3.24
N ALA A 95 -8.42 -31.72 2.15
CA ALA A 95 -7.22 -31.25 1.46
C ALA A 95 -7.40 -29.83 0.90
N VAL A 96 -8.49 -29.59 0.18
CA VAL A 96 -8.80 -28.26 -0.39
C VAL A 96 -9.03 -27.24 0.73
N PHE A 97 -9.81 -27.55 1.76
CA PHE A 97 -10.04 -26.61 2.87
C PHE A 97 -8.76 -26.22 3.61
N ASN A 98 -7.80 -27.15 3.71
CA ASN A 98 -6.50 -26.86 4.29
C ASN A 98 -5.63 -25.99 3.38
N GLU A 99 -5.69 -26.20 2.05
CA GLU A 99 -5.04 -25.33 1.05
C GLU A 99 -5.53 -23.88 1.19
N PHE A 100 -6.86 -23.70 1.25
CA PHE A 100 -7.48 -22.37 1.32
C PHE A 100 -7.50 -21.74 2.72
N ARG A 101 -7.20 -22.50 3.79
CA ARG A 101 -7.16 -21.98 5.17
C ARG A 101 -6.22 -20.80 5.32
N LYS A 102 -5.02 -20.87 4.72
CA LYS A 102 -4.02 -19.80 4.81
C LYS A 102 -4.48 -18.54 4.08
N LEU A 103 -5.12 -18.70 2.92
CA LEU A 103 -5.65 -17.61 2.11
C LEU A 103 -6.83 -16.91 2.81
N ARG A 104 -7.79 -17.67 3.38
CA ARG A 104 -8.87 -17.12 4.20
C ARG A 104 -8.34 -16.25 5.35
N GLY A 105 -7.41 -16.81 6.12
CA GLY A 105 -6.80 -16.07 7.22
C GLY A 105 -5.99 -14.85 6.76
N GLN A 106 -5.49 -14.81 5.52
CA GLN A 106 -4.84 -13.63 4.97
C GLN A 106 -5.86 -12.55 4.58
N VAL A 107 -6.90 -12.92 3.83
CA VAL A 107 -7.99 -12.00 3.43
C VAL A 107 -8.62 -11.37 4.67
N GLU A 108 -9.03 -12.16 5.66
CA GLU A 108 -9.63 -11.63 6.90
C GLU A 108 -8.69 -10.70 7.68
N ARG A 109 -7.38 -10.97 7.69
CA ARG A 109 -6.39 -10.10 8.36
C ARG A 109 -6.17 -8.81 7.59
N MET A 110 -6.23 -8.83 6.27
CA MET A 110 -6.13 -7.64 5.43
C MET A 110 -7.36 -6.76 5.65
N SER A 111 -8.56 -7.33 5.57
CA SER A 111 -9.82 -6.61 5.80
C SER A 111 -9.88 -5.96 7.19
N ARG A 112 -9.49 -6.69 8.25
CA ARG A 112 -9.45 -6.12 9.62
C ARG A 112 -8.41 -5.01 9.78
N ARG A 113 -7.26 -5.09 9.11
CA ARG A 113 -6.22 -4.05 9.17
C ARG A 113 -6.69 -2.76 8.52
N GLU A 114 -7.40 -2.88 7.41
CA GLU A 114 -7.99 -1.72 6.70
C GLU A 114 -9.07 -1.04 7.54
N GLU A 115 -9.89 -1.80 8.27
CA GLU A 115 -10.87 -1.25 9.22
C GLU A 115 -10.23 -0.61 10.46
N SER A 116 -9.10 -1.17 10.94
CA SER A 116 -8.43 -0.72 12.17
C SER A 116 -7.42 0.40 11.96
N GLN A 117 -7.12 0.79 10.71
CA GLN A 117 -6.20 1.87 10.38
C GLN A 117 -6.88 3.10 9.74
N PRO A 118 -7.79 3.82 10.43
CA PRO A 118 -8.17 5.16 9.99
C PRO A 118 -7.13 6.23 10.36
N ARG A 119 -6.21 5.96 11.31
CA ARG A 119 -5.24 6.95 11.83
C ARG A 119 -3.94 6.28 12.26
N GLY A 120 -2.83 6.62 11.60
CA GLY A 120 -1.48 6.33 12.10
C GLY A 120 -0.85 5.03 11.59
N ASN A 121 -0.37 5.06 10.35
CA ASN A 121 1.04 4.82 10.02
C ASN A 121 1.17 4.78 8.49
N GLY A 122 2.17 5.51 8.00
CA GLY A 122 2.43 5.71 6.58
C GLY A 122 2.28 4.46 5.72
N PHE A 123 1.69 4.66 4.55
CA PHE A 123 1.64 3.70 3.48
C PHE A 123 3.05 3.14 3.22
N ARG A 124 3.23 1.85 3.47
CA ARG A 124 4.37 1.11 2.93
C ARG A 124 4.10 0.88 1.45
N ILE A 125 5.04 1.32 0.62
CA ILE A 125 5.08 0.99 -0.80
C ILE A 125 4.85 -0.54 -0.98
N PRO A 126 3.83 -0.96 -1.75
CA PRO A 126 3.69 -2.36 -2.15
C PRO A 126 4.92 -2.77 -2.97
N GLY A 127 5.74 -3.65 -2.40
CA GLY A 127 7.01 -4.07 -2.99
C GLY A 127 7.94 -4.80 -2.01
N ILE A 128 7.76 -4.61 -0.69
CA ILE A 128 8.48 -5.38 0.33
C ILE A 128 7.52 -5.78 1.46
N ALA A 129 6.59 -6.66 1.14
CA ALA A 129 5.86 -7.42 2.16
C ALA A 129 5.55 -8.84 1.63
N GLY A 130 6.56 -9.48 1.06
CA GLY A 130 6.63 -10.93 1.02
C GLY A 130 6.58 -11.45 2.46
N THR A 131 5.61 -12.32 2.70
CA THR A 131 5.40 -13.11 3.90
C THR A 131 6.67 -13.84 4.34
N GLN A 132 7.47 -13.22 5.20
CA GLN A 132 8.48 -13.91 6.00
C GLN A 132 8.58 -13.24 7.38
N THR A 133 7.95 -13.85 8.37
CA THR A 133 8.38 -13.78 9.77
C THR A 133 9.67 -14.59 9.89
N THR A 134 10.75 -14.05 9.33
CA THR A 134 12.13 -14.50 9.57
C THR A 134 12.80 -13.49 10.50
N SER A 135 13.81 -13.95 11.24
CA SER A 135 14.69 -13.12 12.09
C SER A 135 15.12 -11.82 11.36
N ASP A 136 15.38 -11.92 10.05
CA ASP A 136 15.80 -10.82 9.16
C ASP A 136 14.80 -9.66 9.08
N SER A 137 13.49 -9.94 9.15
CA SER A 137 12.44 -8.90 9.13
C SER A 137 12.42 -8.09 10.44
N GLN A 138 12.72 -8.74 11.56
CA GLN A 138 12.83 -8.07 12.85
C GLN A 138 14.13 -7.25 12.94
N VAL A 139 15.25 -7.81 12.46
CA VAL A 139 16.54 -7.11 12.40
C VAL A 139 16.43 -5.84 11.55
N ARG A 140 15.80 -5.91 10.37
CA ARG A 140 15.57 -4.73 9.51
C ARG A 140 14.69 -3.67 10.17
N LYS A 141 13.61 -4.08 10.86
CA LYS A 141 12.75 -3.13 11.59
C LYS A 141 13.49 -2.45 12.75
N GLU A 142 14.31 -3.21 13.47
CA GLU A 142 15.11 -2.68 14.56
C GLU A 142 16.18 -1.70 14.06
N HIS A 143 16.85 -2.03 12.94
CA HIS A 143 17.77 -1.11 12.27
C HIS A 143 17.09 0.21 11.90
N LEU A 144 15.90 0.14 11.28
CA LEU A 144 15.14 1.31 10.89
C LEU A 144 14.75 2.18 12.10
N ARG A 145 14.32 1.57 13.20
CA ARG A 145 13.97 2.28 14.44
C ARG A 145 15.17 2.99 15.06
N ARG A 146 16.34 2.34 15.06
CA ARG A 146 17.59 2.95 15.52
C ARG A 146 17.97 4.14 14.65
N GLU A 147 17.91 3.97 13.34
CA GLU A 147 18.22 5.03 12.38
C GLU A 147 17.30 6.25 12.56
N ILE A 148 15.98 6.06 12.66
CA ILE A 148 15.01 7.13 12.92
C ILE A 148 15.37 7.90 14.19
N ARG A 149 15.67 7.19 15.29
CA ARG A 149 16.05 7.81 16.57
C ARG A 149 17.37 8.58 16.47
N ASP A 150 18.33 8.05 15.73
CA ASP A 150 19.65 8.66 15.60
C ASP A 150 19.59 9.91 14.70
N LEU A 151 18.83 9.85 13.59
CA LEU A 151 18.52 11.01 12.76
C LEU A 151 17.79 12.09 13.55
N TYR A 152 16.75 11.72 14.31
CA TYR A 152 16.03 12.67 15.16
C TYR A 152 16.94 13.33 16.18
N ARG A 153 17.79 12.57 16.88
CA ARG A 153 18.76 13.13 17.84
C ARG A 153 19.74 14.10 17.18
N LYS A 154 20.22 13.79 15.98
CA LYS A 154 21.12 14.67 15.20
C LYS A 154 20.42 15.98 14.82
N LEU A 155 19.19 15.88 14.31
CA LEU A 155 18.38 17.03 13.92
C LEU A 155 17.98 17.88 15.13
N ALA A 156 17.51 17.28 16.22
CA ALA A 156 17.18 17.97 17.46
C ALA A 156 18.38 18.73 18.03
N LYS A 157 19.56 18.11 18.09
CA LYS A 157 20.79 18.81 18.51
C LYS A 157 21.10 20.05 17.68
N ARG A 158 20.65 20.12 16.43
CA ARG A 158 20.93 21.23 15.51
C ARG A 158 19.83 22.29 15.47
N LEU A 159 18.58 21.86 15.49
CA LEU A 159 17.39 22.69 15.21
C LEU A 159 16.54 23.05 16.44
N HIS A 160 16.84 22.53 17.65
CA HIS A 160 15.99 22.75 18.83
C HIS A 160 15.88 24.23 19.22
N PRO A 161 14.68 24.74 19.60
CA PRO A 161 14.43 26.15 19.96
C PRO A 161 15.32 26.71 21.07
N ASP A 162 15.73 25.87 22.03
CA ASP A 162 16.63 26.27 23.13
C ASP A 162 18.06 26.66 22.65
N ARG A 163 18.41 26.39 21.39
CA ARG A 163 19.59 27.00 20.79
C ARG A 163 19.29 28.48 20.52
N SER A 164 20.05 29.36 21.16
CA SER A 164 19.92 30.83 21.14
C SER A 164 20.03 31.52 19.77
N ASN A 165 20.02 30.78 18.65
CA ASN A 165 20.11 31.29 17.29
C ASN A 165 18.90 30.90 16.39
N ASN A 166 17.81 30.37 16.95
CA ASN A 166 16.59 29.99 16.21
C ASN A 166 15.70 31.19 15.82
N ALA A 167 16.32 32.32 15.45
CA ALA A 167 15.63 33.51 14.99
C ALA A 167 15.06 33.38 13.56
N ASP A 168 15.56 32.41 12.77
CA ASP A 168 15.16 32.23 11.38
C ASP A 168 13.93 31.31 11.24
N GLN A 169 12.93 31.77 10.47
CA GLN A 169 11.68 31.07 10.19
C GLN A 169 11.91 29.70 9.57
N LEU A 170 12.90 29.58 8.68
CA LEU A 170 13.23 28.33 8.00
C LEU A 170 13.71 27.25 8.99
N THR A 171 14.48 27.64 10.00
CA THR A 171 14.95 26.72 11.05
C THR A 171 13.79 26.16 11.86
N ARG A 172 12.78 26.99 12.16
CA ARG A 172 11.55 26.56 12.84
C ARG A 172 10.76 25.58 11.99
N THR A 173 10.61 25.89 10.70
CA THR A 173 9.96 24.98 9.75
C THR A 173 10.65 23.61 9.70
N TYR A 174 11.98 23.55 9.59
CA TYR A 174 12.69 22.26 9.63
C TYR A 174 12.57 21.54 10.96
N TRP A 175 12.46 22.26 12.07
CA TRP A 175 12.21 21.66 13.38
C TRP A 175 10.83 21.00 13.45
N GLU A 176 9.78 21.70 13.02
CA GLU A 176 8.43 21.14 12.94
C GLU A 176 8.36 19.89 12.04
N MET A 177 9.02 19.95 10.88
CA MET A 177 9.13 18.79 9.97
C MET A 177 9.85 17.61 10.63
N THR A 178 10.92 17.89 11.38
CA THR A 178 11.67 16.87 12.12
C THR A 178 10.79 16.18 13.15
N GLN A 179 10.02 16.94 13.93
CA GLN A 179 9.11 16.40 14.94
C GLN A 179 8.04 15.52 14.29
N ARG A 180 7.40 16.02 13.23
CA ARG A 180 6.37 15.27 12.49
C ARG A 180 6.94 14.02 11.83
N GLY A 181 8.09 14.10 11.16
CA GLY A 181 8.76 12.94 10.55
C GLY A 181 9.14 11.88 11.56
N TYR A 182 9.57 12.27 12.76
CA TYR A 182 9.84 11.34 13.85
C TYR A 182 8.57 10.66 14.38
N ILE A 183 7.53 11.43 14.69
CA ILE A 183 6.24 10.91 15.17
C ILE A 183 5.65 9.91 14.16
N GLN A 184 5.75 10.23 12.86
CA GLN A 184 5.23 9.42 11.78
C GLN A 184 6.20 8.33 11.29
N SER A 185 7.38 8.21 11.88
CA SER A 185 8.44 7.26 11.49
C SER A 185 8.84 7.34 10.00
N ASP A 186 8.79 8.53 9.39
CA ASP A 186 9.23 8.77 8.01
C ASP A 186 10.75 8.97 7.98
N VAL A 187 11.46 7.84 7.78
CA VAL A 187 12.93 7.83 7.72
C VAL A 187 13.46 8.66 6.54
N ASP A 188 12.75 8.69 5.42
CA ASP A 188 13.24 9.32 4.20
C ASP A 188 13.13 10.84 4.32
N LEU A 189 12.05 11.34 4.92
CA LEU A 189 11.95 12.75 5.32
C LEU A 189 13.08 13.13 6.28
N LEU A 190 13.33 12.32 7.31
CA LEU A 190 14.41 12.58 8.28
C LEU A 190 15.81 12.55 7.64
N ARG A 191 16.05 11.68 6.65
CA ARG A 191 17.29 11.64 5.87
C ARG A 191 17.46 12.91 5.03
N THR A 192 16.41 13.31 4.30
CA THR A 192 16.43 14.53 3.49
C THR A 192 16.69 15.76 4.37
N LEU A 193 15.97 15.88 5.49
CA LEU A 193 16.19 16.96 6.46
C LEU A 193 17.61 16.94 7.03
N ASN A 194 18.13 15.77 7.41
CA ASN A 194 19.49 15.68 7.95
C ASN A 194 20.53 16.13 6.91
N ASN A 195 20.38 15.73 5.65
CA ASN A 195 21.28 16.15 4.58
C ASN A 195 21.24 17.66 4.37
N VAL A 196 20.04 18.26 4.29
CA VAL A 196 19.88 19.71 4.09
C VAL A 196 20.45 20.51 5.27
N VAL A 197 20.17 20.08 6.49
CA VAL A 197 20.66 20.75 7.70
C VAL A 197 22.17 20.56 7.87
N GLU A 198 22.73 19.42 7.45
CA GLU A 198 24.17 19.19 7.42
C GLU A 198 24.87 20.07 6.38
N THR A 199 24.31 20.24 5.19
CA THR A 199 24.86 21.17 4.18
C THR A 199 24.77 22.61 4.67
N ASN A 200 23.67 23.00 5.32
CA ASN A 200 23.47 24.36 5.85
C ASN A 200 24.42 24.70 7.03
N VAL A 201 24.49 23.83 8.05
CA VAL A 201 25.27 24.08 9.27
C VAL A 201 26.75 23.71 9.09
N GLY A 202 27.05 22.69 8.28
CA GLY A 202 28.41 22.24 7.99
C GLY A 202 29.23 23.29 7.24
N SER A 203 28.59 24.08 6.37
CA SER A 203 29.19 25.21 5.64
C SER A 203 29.64 26.35 6.57
N ILE A 204 28.93 26.56 7.68
CA ILE A 204 29.25 27.60 8.68
C ILE A 204 30.39 27.15 9.62
N ILE A 205 30.41 25.87 10.02
CA ILE A 205 31.31 25.38 11.09
C ILE A 205 32.67 24.93 10.55
N LYS A 206 32.79 24.46 9.30
CA LYS A 206 34.04 23.84 8.84
C LYS A 206 35.13 24.79 8.34
N GLY A 207 34.86 26.08 8.10
CA GLY A 207 35.86 27.02 7.53
C GLY A 207 36.41 26.65 6.15
N ILE A 208 36.11 25.45 5.65
CA ILE A 208 36.29 24.98 4.29
C ILE A 208 35.03 25.42 3.57
N ILE A 209 35.21 26.42 2.72
CA ILE A 209 34.21 26.94 1.80
C ILE A 209 33.66 25.75 1.00
N ALA A 210 32.52 25.19 1.40
CA ALA A 210 31.59 24.68 0.42
C ALA A 210 31.18 25.93 -0.36
N SER A 211 31.59 26.02 -1.62
CA SER A 211 31.25 27.20 -2.41
C SER A 211 29.72 27.31 -2.44
N PRO A 212 29.11 28.49 -2.29
CA PRO A 212 27.66 28.62 -2.47
C PRO A 212 27.18 28.09 -3.83
N ALA A 213 28.10 27.88 -4.80
CA ALA A 213 27.85 27.14 -6.03
C ALA A 213 27.57 25.65 -5.81
N GLU A 214 28.39 24.97 -5.00
CA GLU A 214 28.27 23.54 -4.71
C GLU A 214 27.00 23.25 -3.91
N GLU A 215 26.69 24.10 -2.94
CA GLU A 215 25.43 24.02 -2.20
C GLU A 215 24.23 24.21 -3.14
N ALA A 216 24.28 25.19 -4.04
CA ALA A 216 23.20 25.38 -5.00
C ALA A 216 22.99 24.15 -5.90
N VAL A 217 24.07 23.48 -6.34
CA VAL A 217 23.95 22.24 -7.13
C VAL A 217 23.28 21.13 -6.32
N GLN A 218 23.71 20.91 -5.09
CA GLN A 218 23.10 19.89 -4.21
C GLN A 218 21.62 20.18 -3.94
N LEU A 219 21.27 21.43 -3.65
CA LEU A 219 19.88 21.83 -3.40
C LEU A 219 19.01 21.62 -4.64
N ILE A 220 19.50 21.94 -5.84
CA ILE A 220 18.78 21.69 -7.10
C ILE A 220 18.51 20.20 -7.27
N GLU A 221 19.50 19.34 -7.05
CA GLU A 221 19.31 17.89 -7.16
C GLU A 221 18.27 17.35 -6.16
N ILE A 222 18.29 17.85 -4.92
CA ILE A 222 17.31 17.46 -3.89
C ILE A 222 15.92 17.93 -4.29
N ILE A 223 15.78 19.19 -4.73
CA ILE A 223 14.52 19.77 -5.19
C ILE A 223 13.93 18.98 -6.36
N ASP A 224 14.76 18.59 -7.34
CA ASP A 224 14.30 17.83 -8.50
C ASP A 224 13.90 16.40 -8.15
N LYS A 225 14.56 15.79 -7.15
CA LYS A 225 14.12 14.50 -6.60
C LYS A 225 12.77 14.64 -5.87
N GLU A 226 12.62 15.68 -5.05
CA GLU A 226 11.41 15.91 -4.28
C GLU A 226 10.21 16.25 -5.17
N LYS A 227 10.39 17.08 -6.21
CA LYS A 227 9.34 17.35 -7.21
C LYS A 227 8.88 16.09 -7.93
N ARG A 228 9.81 15.23 -8.33
CA ARG A 228 9.47 13.94 -8.96
C ARG A 228 8.69 13.05 -8.00
N HIS A 229 9.12 12.96 -6.75
CA HIS A 229 8.42 12.21 -5.71
C HIS A 229 6.97 12.70 -5.56
N ILE A 230 6.75 14.01 -5.42
CA ILE A 230 5.41 14.59 -5.30
C ILE A 230 4.56 14.36 -6.55
N ALA A 231 5.15 14.46 -7.75
CA ALA A 231 4.45 14.18 -9.00
C ALA A 231 4.02 12.71 -9.08
N GLU A 232 4.90 11.77 -8.72
CA GLU A 232 4.60 10.33 -8.66
C GLU A 232 3.50 10.03 -7.63
N MET A 233 3.55 10.66 -6.44
CA MET A 233 2.50 10.53 -5.43
C MET A 233 1.14 10.93 -6.02
N ASN A 234 1.05 12.10 -6.66
CA ASN A 234 -0.21 12.60 -7.23
C ASN A 234 -0.77 11.73 -8.36
N GLN A 235 0.07 10.97 -9.07
CA GLN A 235 -0.36 10.03 -10.11
C GLN A 235 -0.80 8.67 -9.55
N SER A 236 -0.40 8.34 -8.32
CA SER A 236 -0.74 7.08 -7.66
C SER A 236 -2.13 7.14 -6.99
N GLU A 237 -2.79 5.98 -6.90
CA GLU A 237 -4.02 5.87 -6.10
C GLU A 237 -3.69 6.02 -4.59
N PRO A 238 -4.51 6.75 -3.82
CA PRO A 238 -5.82 7.31 -4.18
C PRO A 238 -5.80 8.77 -4.68
N TYR A 239 -4.64 9.41 -4.88
CA TYR A 239 -4.58 10.84 -5.22
C TYR A 239 -5.14 11.14 -6.61
N ASN A 240 -4.82 10.32 -7.60
CA ASN A 240 -5.29 10.46 -8.99
C ASN A 240 -6.82 10.32 -9.16
N ILE A 241 -7.53 9.83 -8.14
CA ILE A 241 -8.99 9.70 -8.12
C ILE A 241 -9.68 10.64 -7.12
N ARG A 242 -8.95 11.55 -6.46
CA ARG A 242 -9.50 12.43 -5.42
C ARG A 242 -10.73 13.24 -5.86
N GLU A 243 -10.70 13.75 -7.08
CA GLU A 243 -11.82 14.52 -7.66
C GLU A 243 -12.98 13.58 -7.99
N LYS A 244 -12.68 12.40 -8.53
CA LYS A 244 -13.69 11.38 -8.86
C LYS A 244 -14.42 10.84 -7.64
N LEU A 245 -13.80 10.83 -6.46
CA LEU A 245 -14.48 10.47 -5.21
C LEU A 245 -15.58 11.47 -4.81
N ASN A 246 -15.58 12.69 -5.40
CA ASN A 246 -16.66 13.68 -5.27
C ASN A 246 -17.69 13.61 -6.40
N ASP A 247 -17.40 12.90 -7.48
CA ASP A 247 -18.30 12.74 -8.61
C ASP A 247 -19.28 11.58 -8.35
N GLY A 248 -20.54 11.94 -8.08
CA GLY A 248 -21.61 10.98 -7.80
C GLY A 248 -21.87 10.00 -8.96
N GLU A 249 -21.73 10.45 -10.22
CA GLU A 249 -21.95 9.59 -11.39
C GLU A 249 -20.83 8.56 -11.51
N TRP A 250 -19.57 9.00 -11.35
CA TRP A 250 -18.43 8.10 -11.37
C TRP A 250 -18.50 7.08 -10.22
N VAL A 251 -18.84 7.53 -9.00
CA VAL A 251 -19.02 6.65 -7.84
C VAL A 251 -20.11 5.62 -8.11
N ALA A 252 -21.28 6.04 -8.60
CA ALA A 252 -22.39 5.14 -8.91
C ALA A 252 -22.00 4.12 -9.98
N LYS A 253 -21.31 4.54 -11.04
CA LYS A 253 -20.81 3.65 -12.10
C LYS A 253 -19.82 2.62 -11.55
N LYS A 254 -18.87 3.04 -10.70
CA LYS A 254 -17.90 2.12 -10.09
C LYS A 254 -18.58 1.14 -9.13
N LYS A 255 -19.53 1.59 -8.30
CA LYS A 255 -20.32 0.71 -7.43
C LYS A 255 -21.08 -0.33 -8.24
N LYS A 256 -21.80 0.09 -9.28
CA LYS A 256 -22.51 -0.82 -10.18
C LYS A 256 -21.56 -1.85 -10.80
N GLY A 257 -20.36 -1.44 -11.23
CA GLY A 257 -19.35 -2.37 -11.73
C GLY A 257 -18.93 -3.43 -10.71
N LEU A 258 -18.76 -3.06 -9.43
CA LEU A 258 -18.47 -4.02 -8.36
C LEU A 258 -19.66 -4.96 -8.09
N GLU A 259 -20.88 -4.43 -8.09
CA GLU A 259 -22.11 -5.21 -7.93
C GLU A 259 -22.32 -6.23 -9.07
N ASP A 260 -22.05 -5.82 -10.32
CA ASP A 260 -22.12 -6.69 -11.49
C ASP A 260 -21.10 -7.84 -11.39
N GLN A 261 -19.86 -7.54 -10.95
CA GLN A 261 -18.85 -8.56 -10.70
C GLN A 261 -19.25 -9.52 -9.57
N LEU A 262 -19.81 -9.00 -8.48
CA LEU A 262 -20.35 -9.81 -7.39
C LEU A 262 -21.47 -10.73 -7.87
N ALA A 263 -22.40 -10.22 -8.68
CA ALA A 263 -23.47 -11.01 -9.25
C ALA A 263 -22.93 -12.12 -10.17
N ALA A 264 -21.92 -11.82 -10.98
CA ALA A 264 -21.26 -12.82 -11.83
C ALA A 264 -20.59 -13.92 -10.97
N LEU A 265 -19.84 -13.55 -9.93
CA LEU A 265 -19.23 -14.52 -9.01
C LEU A 265 -20.28 -15.38 -8.32
N LYS A 266 -21.38 -14.80 -7.85
CA LYS A 266 -22.48 -15.55 -7.21
C LYS A 266 -23.08 -16.58 -8.15
N ARG A 267 -23.36 -16.22 -9.41
CA ARG A 267 -23.85 -17.17 -10.43
C ARG A 267 -22.86 -18.30 -10.71
N GLU A 268 -21.57 -18.00 -10.76
CA GLU A 268 -20.52 -19.01 -10.96
C GLU A 268 -20.37 -19.94 -9.74
N ILE A 269 -20.50 -19.42 -8.52
CA ILE A 269 -20.55 -20.22 -7.30
C ILE A 269 -21.77 -21.16 -7.34
N GLU A 270 -22.96 -20.65 -7.68
CA GLU A 270 -24.18 -21.46 -7.79
C GLU A 270 -24.04 -22.58 -8.84
N LYS A 271 -23.37 -22.33 -9.97
CA LYS A 271 -23.03 -23.37 -10.95
C LYS A 271 -22.15 -24.46 -10.33
N CYS A 272 -21.10 -24.08 -9.62
CA CYS A 272 -20.24 -25.05 -8.94
C CYS A 272 -20.99 -25.83 -7.86
N ASP A 273 -21.81 -25.14 -7.06
CA ASP A 273 -22.58 -25.76 -5.98
C ASP A 273 -23.61 -26.75 -6.53
N ARG A 274 -24.24 -26.47 -7.67
CA ARG A 274 -25.11 -27.44 -8.37
C ARG A 274 -24.39 -28.73 -8.73
N PHE A 275 -23.13 -28.64 -9.19
CA PHE A 275 -22.30 -29.82 -9.45
C PHE A 275 -21.89 -30.55 -8.16
N LEU A 276 -21.52 -29.80 -7.12
CA LEU A 276 -21.02 -30.36 -5.86
C LEU A 276 -22.13 -30.95 -4.98
N ALA A 277 -23.36 -30.44 -5.06
CA ALA A 277 -24.49 -30.85 -4.24
C ALA A 277 -24.73 -32.38 -4.19
N PRO A 278 -24.82 -33.13 -5.31
CA PRO A 278 -25.00 -34.58 -5.26
C PRO A 278 -23.78 -35.34 -4.70
N ILE A 279 -22.58 -34.76 -4.78
CA ILE A 279 -21.34 -35.36 -4.27
C ILE A 279 -21.23 -35.16 -2.75
N ILE A 280 -21.56 -33.96 -2.26
CA ILE A 280 -21.41 -33.58 -0.85
C ILE A 280 -22.66 -33.94 -0.03
N GLY A 281 -23.86 -33.87 -0.62
CA GLY A 281 -25.14 -34.10 0.06
C GLY A 281 -25.45 -35.56 0.37
N ASN A 282 -24.71 -36.51 -0.21
CA ASN A 282 -24.90 -37.94 0.02
C ASN A 282 -24.09 -38.45 1.23
N GLN A 283 -24.15 -37.72 2.36
CA GLN A 283 -23.50 -38.13 3.61
C GLN A 283 -24.31 -39.24 4.28
N GLY A 284 -24.20 -40.47 3.74
CA GLY A 284 -24.85 -41.66 4.28
C GLY A 284 -25.01 -42.84 3.32
N GLY A 285 -24.71 -42.67 2.03
CA GLY A 285 -24.76 -43.74 1.01
C GLY A 285 -23.70 -43.56 -0.08
N GLU A 286 -23.44 -44.60 -0.88
CA GLU A 286 -22.65 -44.46 -2.10
C GLU A 286 -23.27 -43.36 -2.98
N ALA A 287 -22.46 -42.44 -3.49
CA ALA A 287 -22.89 -41.48 -4.50
C ALA A 287 -23.57 -42.25 -5.65
N ASP A 288 -24.85 -41.98 -5.94
CA ASP A 288 -25.49 -42.58 -7.11
C ASP A 288 -24.77 -42.09 -8.36
N ILE A 289 -23.92 -42.97 -8.89
CA ILE A 289 -23.03 -42.72 -10.01
C ILE A 289 -23.85 -42.27 -11.22
N GLN A 290 -25.08 -42.75 -11.40
CA GLN A 290 -25.92 -42.35 -12.53
C GLN A 290 -26.45 -40.92 -12.38
N SER A 291 -26.87 -40.53 -11.18
CA SER A 291 -27.26 -39.15 -10.86
C SER A 291 -26.08 -38.18 -10.99
N VAL A 292 -24.90 -38.56 -10.49
CA VAL A 292 -23.67 -37.75 -10.62
C VAL A 292 -23.24 -37.65 -12.08
N GLN A 293 -23.29 -38.74 -12.85
CA GLN A 293 -22.93 -38.74 -14.28
C GLN A 293 -23.91 -37.93 -15.13
N LYS A 294 -25.22 -37.97 -14.81
CA LYS A 294 -26.23 -37.14 -15.48
C LYS A 294 -26.04 -35.66 -15.17
N THR A 295 -25.74 -35.34 -13.91
CA THR A 295 -25.42 -33.96 -13.48
C THR A 295 -24.12 -33.49 -14.12
N TRP A 296 -23.12 -34.36 -14.25
CA TRP A 296 -21.87 -34.10 -14.98
C TRP A 296 -22.11 -33.82 -16.45
N ASN A 297 -22.84 -34.67 -17.17
CA ASN A 297 -23.11 -34.48 -18.59
C ASN A 297 -23.86 -33.16 -18.83
N SER A 298 -24.87 -32.85 -18.00
CA SER A 298 -25.58 -31.57 -18.05
C SER A 298 -24.68 -30.38 -17.70
N PHE A 299 -23.79 -30.51 -16.72
CA PHE A 299 -22.82 -29.48 -16.36
C PHE A 299 -21.78 -29.25 -17.46
N VAL A 300 -21.29 -30.31 -18.11
CA VAL A 300 -20.37 -30.23 -19.23
C VAL A 300 -21.05 -29.56 -20.44
N GLU A 301 -22.31 -29.89 -20.72
CA GLU A 301 -23.10 -29.19 -21.73
C GLU A 301 -23.27 -27.69 -21.39
N ASP A 302 -23.64 -27.37 -20.16
CA ASP A 302 -23.82 -25.98 -19.70
C ASP A 302 -22.52 -25.18 -19.63
N VAL A 303 -21.36 -25.79 -19.38
CA VAL A 303 -20.08 -25.09 -19.16
C VAL A 303 -19.18 -25.11 -20.40
N TYR A 304 -19.16 -26.21 -21.15
CA TYR A 304 -18.27 -26.36 -22.31
C TYR A 304 -18.99 -26.22 -23.66
N LEU A 305 -20.30 -26.49 -23.75
CA LEU A 305 -21.04 -26.43 -25.02
C LEU A 305 -21.87 -25.15 -25.18
N SER A 306 -22.28 -24.51 -24.08
CA SER A 306 -22.96 -23.20 -24.12
C SER A 306 -22.00 -22.00 -24.30
N GLY A 307 -20.68 -22.24 -24.19
CA GLY A 307 -19.63 -21.21 -24.20
C GLY A 307 -18.89 -21.01 -25.52
N ARG A 308 -19.52 -21.26 -26.67
CA ARG A 308 -19.01 -20.77 -27.96
C ARG A 308 -19.69 -19.45 -28.31
N PHE A 309 -18.86 -18.40 -28.27
CA PHE A 309 -19.00 -16.99 -28.67
C PHE A 309 -19.39 -16.01 -27.57
#